data_AF-E6WYB8-F1
#
_entry.id   AF-E6WYB8-F1
#
_cell.length_a   1.000
_cell.length_b   1.000
_cell.length_c   1.000
_cell.angle_alpha   90.00
_cell.angle_beta   90.00
_cell.angle_gamma   90.00
#
_symmetry.space_group_name_H-M   'P 1'
#
loop_
_entity.id
_entity.type
_entity.pdbx_description
1 polymer ?
#
loop_
_entity_poly.entity_id
_entity_poly.type
_entity_poly.pdbx_seq_one_letter_code
_entity_poly.pdbx_strand_id
1 'polypeptide(L)' 'MAVPEDVGCKNENCIKWAQECKRAKIYREGKAREVKSFGGTPEKGCGKFLPIDK' A
#
# COMPACT_ATOMS: atom_id res chain seq x y z
N MET A 1 15.75 -4.70 4.52
CA MET A 1 15.22 -3.44 5.09
C MET A 1 13.70 -3.50 5.11
N ALA A 2 13.11 -3.45 6.30
CA ALA A 2 11.65 -3.34 6.46
C ALA A 2 11.23 -1.94 6.01
N VAL A 3 10.15 -1.85 5.22
CA VAL A 3 9.60 -0.56 4.84
C VAL A 3 8.62 -0.14 5.93
N PRO A 4 8.73 1.06 6.53
CA PRO A 4 7.85 1.51 7.59
C PRO A 4 6.38 1.44 7.19
N GLU A 5 5.50 1.24 8.19
CA GLU A 5 4.07 1.09 7.98
C GLU A 5 3.36 2.40 7.62
N ASP A 6 3.95 3.53 8.00
CA ASP A 6 3.51 4.90 7.69
C ASP A 6 3.88 5.35 6.27
N VAL A 7 4.52 4.49 5.47
CA VAL A 7 4.81 4.75 4.06
C VAL A 7 3.63 4.29 3.18
N GLY A 8 3.01 5.26 2.51
CA GLY A 8 1.89 5.05 1.60
C GLY A 8 2.28 4.43 0.27
N CYS A 9 1.31 3.78 -0.38
CA CYS A 9 1.46 3.19 -1.71
C CYS A 9 0.51 3.85 -2.71
N LYS A 10 1.08 4.52 -3.72
CA LYS A 10 0.30 5.10 -4.84
C LYS A 10 0.09 4.17 -6.03
N ASN A 11 0.35 2.87 -5.87
CA ASN A 11 0.19 1.91 -6.96
C ASN A 11 -1.28 1.44 -7.06
N GLU A 12 -2.08 2.20 -7.79
CA GLU A 12 -3.50 1.94 -8.06
C GLU A 12 -3.74 0.62 -8.82
N ASN A 13 -2.72 0.09 -9.51
CA ASN A 13 -2.80 -1.16 -10.26
C ASN A 13 -2.69 -2.42 -9.38
N CYS A 14 -2.41 -2.27 -8.09
CA CYS A 14 -2.34 -3.41 -7.18
C CYS A 14 -3.75 -3.93 -6.86
N ILE A 15 -4.02 -5.23 -7.00
CA ILE A 15 -5.36 -5.80 -6.74
C ILE A 15 -5.92 -5.50 -5.33
N LYS A 16 -5.02 -5.42 -4.34
CA LYS A 16 -5.34 -5.14 -2.94
C LYS A 16 -5.39 -3.65 -2.59
N TRP A 17 -5.46 -2.77 -3.60
CA TRP A 17 -5.35 -1.33 -3.40
C TRP A 17 -6.53 -0.77 -2.60
N ALA A 18 -6.20 0.05 -1.59
CA ALA A 18 -7.06 0.79 -0.67
C ALA A 18 -8.07 0.01 0.18
N GLN A 19 -8.57 -1.15 -0.28
CA GLN A 19 -9.57 -1.95 0.43
C GLN A 19 -8.95 -2.97 1.39
N GLU A 20 -7.79 -3.52 1.04
CA GLU A 20 -7.10 -4.55 1.83
C GLU A 20 -5.72 -4.08 2.31
N CYS A 21 -5.11 -3.10 1.64
CA CYS A 21 -3.74 -2.67 1.91
C CYS A 21 -3.69 -1.33 2.67
N LYS A 22 -3.18 -1.36 3.91
CA LYS A 22 -2.98 -0.21 4.80
C LYS A 22 -2.14 0.88 4.13
N ARG A 23 -1.14 0.53 3.33
CA ARG A 23 -0.29 1.50 2.60
C ARG A 23 -1.08 2.30 1.57
N ALA A 24 -1.93 1.63 0.80
CA ALA A 24 -2.77 2.31 -0.18
C ALA A 24 -3.87 3.13 0.51
N LYS A 25 -4.38 2.64 1.64
CA LYS A 25 -5.36 3.34 2.48
C LYS A 25 -4.79 4.65 3.05
N ILE A 26 -3.62 4.63 3.70
CA ILE A 26 -3.00 5.86 4.24
C ILE A 26 -2.58 6.84 3.14
N TYR A 27 -2.23 6.36 1.94
CA TYR A 27 -2.00 7.23 0.78
C TYR A 27 -3.29 7.95 0.37
N ARG A 28 -4.39 7.19 0.21
CA ARG A 28 -5.70 7.73 -0.18
C ARG A 28 -6.28 8.68 0.88
N GLU A 29 -6.04 8.39 2.15
CA GLU A 29 -6.45 9.24 3.28
C GLU A 29 -5.52 10.45 3.51
N GLY A 30 -4.39 10.57 2.79
CA GLY A 30 -3.42 11.64 3.02
C GLY A 30 -2.68 11.55 4.36
N LYS A 31 -2.69 10.37 5.01
CA LYS A 31 -2.04 10.08 6.30
C LYS A 31 -0.64 9.47 6.16
N ALA A 32 -0.21 9.19 4.92
CA ALA A 32 1.12 8.68 4.65
C ALA A 32 2.19 9.73 4.95
N ARG A 33 3.22 9.37 5.73
CA ARG A 33 4.39 10.22 5.93
C ARG A 33 5.17 10.42 4.64
N GLU A 34 5.27 9.36 3.84
CA GLU A 34 5.95 9.35 2.56
C GLU A 34 5.18 8.46 1.59
N VAL A 35 5.16 8.81 0.30
CA VAL A 35 4.42 8.08 -0.72
C VAL A 35 5.40 7.45 -1.71
N LYS A 36 5.32 6.12 -1.86
CA LYS A 36 6.12 5.36 -2.83
C LYS A 36 5.23 4.49 -3.73
N SER A 37 5.74 4.14 -4.90
CA SER A 37 5.15 3.08 -5.72
C SER A 37 5.86 1.76 -5.40
N PHE A 38 5.11 0.77 -4.92
CA PHE A 38 5.62 -0.58 -4.71
C PHE A 38 5.20 -1.47 -5.90
N GLY A 39 6.05 -2.42 -6.28
CA GLY A 39 5.85 -3.31 -7.44
C GLY A 39 4.78 -4.38 -7.22
N GLY A 40 3.52 -3.96 -7.09
CA GLY A 40 2.35 -4.84 -7.06
C GLY A 40 1.66 -4.91 -8.42
N THR A 41 1.15 -6.09 -8.76
CA THR A 41 0.35 -6.32 -9.98
C THR A 41 -1.10 -6.62 -9.64
N PRO A 42 -2.03 -6.50 -10.60
CA PRO A 42 -3.42 -6.89 -10.42
C PRO A 42 -3.61 -8.41 -10.26
N GLU A 43 -2.58 -9.22 -10.53
CA GLU A 43 -2.67 -10.68 -10.42
C GLU A 43 -2.10 -11.23 -9.11
N LYS A 44 -1.00 -10.62 -8.62
CA LYS A 44 -0.25 -11.14 -7.45
C LYS A 44 -0.29 -10.23 -6.23
N GLY A 45 -0.78 -8.99 -6.37
CA GLY A 45 -0.70 -7.98 -5.33
C GLY A 45 0.73 -7.48 -5.09
N CYS A 46 0.90 -6.64 -4.08
CA CYS A 46 2.18 -6.02 -3.74
C CYS A 46 3.02 -6.92 -2.82
N GLY A 47 4.29 -7.17 -3.16
CA GLY A 47 5.22 -7.92 -2.27
C GLY A 47 5.54 -7.18 -0.96
N LYS A 48 5.19 -5.90 -0.86
CA LYS A 48 5.20 -5.10 0.38
C LYS A 48 3.78 -4.86 0.89
N PHE A 49 2.87 -5.79 0.65
CA PHE A 49 1.51 -5.74 1.16
C PHE A 49 1.52 -5.60 2.68
N LEU A 50 0.70 -4.67 3.17
CA LEU A 50 0.48 -4.46 4.58
C LEU A 50 -1.04 -4.54 4.78
N PRO A 51 -1.57 -5.59 5.42
CA PRO A 51 -3.00 -5.69 5.65
C PRO A 51 -3.50 -4.53 6.50
N ILE A 52 -4.75 -4.11 6.25
CA ILE A 52 -5.48 -3.27 7.20
C ILE A 52 -5.86 -4.18 8.36
N ASP A 53 -5.22 -3.99 9.51
CA ASP A 53 -5.57 -4.70 10.74
C ASP A 53 -7.07 -4.52 11.02
N LYS A 54 -7.74 -5.62 11.39
CA LYS A 54 -9.21 -5.73 11.39
C LYS A 54 -9.82 -5.16 12.66
#